data_AF-A0A6G0WAX6-F1
#
_entry.id   AF-A0A6G0WAX6-F1
#
_cell.length_a   1.000
_cell.length_b   1.000
_cell.length_c   1.000
_cell.angle_alpha   90.00
_cell.angle_beta   90.00
_cell.angle_gamma   90.00
#
_symmetry.space_group_name_H-M   'P 1'
#
loop_
_entity.id
_entity.type
_entity.pdbx_description
1 polymer ?
#
loop_
_entity_poly.entity_id
_entity_poly.type
_entity_poly.pdbx_seq_one_letter_code
_entity_poly.pdbx_strand_id
1 'polypeptide(L)'
;MTLELSPEKIQFDPNDTSTILSRDGFACVFKGTYQGQSVAVKRFDQIHNADSTEFEAAIAKEIQRWKEISHEPYMLTLLGVCTKMPAPIIVTELYQTNIRRYVRDHREKLLPMVYQFA
;
A
#
# COMPACT_ATOMS: atom_id res chain seq x y z
N MET A 1 13.27 8.55 13.56
CA MET A 1 11.80 8.62 13.41
C MET A 1 11.24 7.22 13.54
N THR A 2 10.56 6.91 14.64
CA THR A 2 9.97 5.57 14.87
C THR A 2 8.60 5.54 14.19
N LEU A 3 8.47 4.73 13.14
CA LEU A 3 7.27 4.60 12.30
C LEU A 3 6.34 3.47 12.77
N GLU A 4 6.53 2.96 13.98
CA GLU A 4 5.61 1.98 14.55
C GLU A 4 4.29 2.67 14.90
N LEU A 5 3.23 2.25 14.22
CA LEU A 5 1.88 2.70 14.51
C LEU A 5 1.32 1.88 15.66
N SER A 6 0.50 2.53 16.48
CA SER A 6 -0.38 1.82 17.40
C SER A 6 -1.48 1.16 16.57
N PRO A 7 -1.46 -0.18 16.36
CA PRO A 7 -2.34 -0.85 15.40
C PRO A 7 -3.82 -0.65 15.72
N GLU A 8 -4.16 -0.48 17.00
CA GLU A 8 -5.51 -0.25 17.51
C GLU A 8 -6.13 1.07 17.03
N LYS A 9 -5.33 2.00 16.51
CA LYS A 9 -5.80 3.29 15.97
C LYS A 9 -6.07 3.24 14.48
N ILE A 10 -5.72 2.14 13.80
CA ILE A 10 -5.96 1.95 12.36
C ILE A 10 -7.30 1.24 12.22
N GLN A 11 -8.24 1.89 11.55
CA GLN A 11 -9.58 1.37 11.32
C GLN A 11 -9.73 0.97 9.86
N PHE A 12 -9.84 -0.33 9.61
CA PHE A 12 -10.20 -0.88 8.30
C PHE A 12 -10.86 -2.25 8.52
N ASP A 13 -11.79 -2.64 7.64
CA ASP A 13 -12.39 -3.98 7.68
C ASP A 13 -11.78 -4.84 6.57
N PRO A 14 -10.99 -5.88 6.92
CA PRO A 14 -10.40 -6.79 5.95
C PRO A 14 -11.43 -7.62 5.14
N ASN A 15 -12.67 -7.71 5.61
CA ASN A 15 -13.76 -8.45 4.97
C ASN A 15 -14.67 -7.55 4.12
N ASP A 16 -14.59 -6.23 4.28
CA ASP A 16 -15.37 -5.29 3.48
C ASP A 16 -14.72 -5.09 2.11
N THR A 17 -15.22 -5.86 1.14
CA THR A 17 -14.75 -5.79 -0.25
C THR A 17 -14.94 -4.43 -0.92
N SER A 18 -15.86 -3.59 -0.43
CA SER A 18 -16.11 -2.25 -0.99
C SER A 18 -14.95 -1.27 -0.73
N THR A 19 -14.11 -1.56 0.27
CA THR A 19 -12.95 -0.75 0.63
C THR A 19 -11.68 -1.17 -0.11
N ILE A 20 -11.71 -2.27 -0.88
CA ILE A 20 -10.53 -2.77 -1.59
C ILE A 20 -10.16 -1.79 -2.71
N LEU A 21 -8.95 -1.22 -2.61
CA LEU A 21 -8.37 -0.32 -3.60
C LEU A 21 -7.60 -1.10 -4.67
N SER A 22 -6.90 -2.14 -4.25
CA SER A 22 -6.24 -3.10 -5.13
C SER A 22 -6.07 -4.45 -4.44
N ARG A 23 -5.98 -5.51 -5.23
CA ARG A 23 -5.64 -6.86 -4.76
C ARG A 23 -4.61 -7.45 -5.71
N ASP A 24 -3.48 -7.83 -5.16
CA ASP A 24 -2.39 -8.51 -5.86
C ASP A 24 -2.15 -9.88 -5.20
N GLY A 25 -1.23 -10.68 -5.75
CA GLY A 25 -1.02 -12.06 -5.29
C GLY A 25 -0.46 -12.21 -3.87
N PHE A 26 0.15 -11.17 -3.31
CA PHE A 26 0.84 -11.20 -2.01
C PHE A 26 0.31 -10.18 -1.01
N ALA A 27 -0.60 -9.30 -1.44
CA ALA A 27 -1.12 -8.23 -0.61
C ALA A 27 -2.47 -7.72 -1.13
N CYS A 28 -3.28 -7.21 -0.21
CA CYS A 28 -4.50 -6.49 -0.52
C CYS A 28 -4.41 -5.09 0.08
N VAL A 29 -4.76 -4.08 -0.71
CA VAL A 29 -4.76 -2.67 -0.27
C VAL A 29 -6.20 -2.25 -0.02
N PHE A 30 -6.46 -1.78 1.19
CA PHE A 30 -7.77 -1.33 1.64
C PHE A 30 -7.76 0.18 1.88
N LYS A 31 -8.92 0.81 1.74
CA LYS A 31 -9.18 2.12 2.31
C LYS A 31 -9.41 1.95 3.82
N GLY A 32 -8.68 2.72 4.61
CA GLY A 32 -8.85 2.76 6.07
C GLY A 32 -8.89 4.19 6.60
N THR A 33 -8.94 4.30 7.92
CA THR A 33 -8.86 5.56 8.65
C THR A 33 -7.80 5.47 9.75
N TYR A 34 -6.95 6.48 9.87
CA TYR A 34 -5.97 6.63 10.95
C TYR A 34 -6.04 8.05 11.51
N GLN A 35 -6.28 8.19 12.82
CA GLN A 35 -6.46 9.50 13.48
C GLN A 35 -7.48 10.43 12.77
N GLY A 36 -8.56 9.86 12.24
CA GLY A 36 -9.59 10.60 11.50
C GLY A 36 -9.25 10.96 10.05
N GLN A 37 -8.07 10.60 9.56
CA GLN A 37 -7.67 10.80 8.16
C GLN A 37 -7.81 9.51 7.35
N SER A 38 -8.27 9.64 6.11
CA SER A 38 -8.33 8.51 5.17
C SER A 38 -6.92 8.08 4.76
N VAL A 39 -6.65 6.78 4.84
CA VAL A 39 -5.35 6.18 4.54
C VAL A 39 -5.49 4.96 3.64
N ALA A 40 -4.40 4.56 2.99
CA ALA A 40 -4.31 3.27 2.33
C ALA A 40 -3.60 2.27 3.25
N VAL A 41 -4.20 1.10 3.45
CA VAL A 41 -3.68 0.02 4.30
C VAL A 41 -3.33 -1.16 3.40
N LYS A 42 -2.03 -1.38 3.17
CA LYS A 42 -1.51 -2.55 2.46
C LYS A 42 -1.33 -3.67 3.49
N ARG A 43 -2.24 -4.66 3.46
CA ARG A 43 -2.12 -5.88 4.24
C ARG A 43 -1.42 -6.95 3.42
N PHE A 44 -0.37 -7.53 3.98
CA PHE A 44 0.29 -8.66 3.37
C PHE A 44 -0.43 -9.95 3.75
N ASP A 45 -0.75 -10.76 2.75
CA ASP A 45 -1.35 -12.07 2.97
C ASP A 45 -0.21 -13.10 2.97
N GLN A 46 -0.04 -13.84 4.07
CA GLN A 46 0.99 -14.87 4.13
C GLN A 46 0.65 -15.96 3.10
N ILE A 47 1.60 -16.25 2.21
CA ILE A 47 1.45 -17.36 1.27
C ILE A 47 1.43 -18.66 2.09
N HIS A 48 0.44 -19.53 1.81
CA HIS A 48 0.41 -20.86 2.41
C HIS A 48 1.75 -21.58 2.18
N ASN A 49 2.39 -22.02 3.28
CA ASN A 49 3.71 -22.68 3.34
C ASN A 49 4.96 -21.79 3.28
N ALA A 50 4.83 -20.46 3.29
CA ALA A 50 6.00 -19.57 3.43
C ALA A 50 6.45 -19.49 4.90
N ASP A 51 7.76 -19.54 5.13
CA ASP A 51 8.37 -19.33 6.45
C ASP A 51 8.03 -17.91 6.95
N SER A 52 7.41 -17.82 8.14
CA SER A 52 6.99 -16.55 8.73
C SER A 52 8.17 -15.61 8.98
N THR A 53 9.34 -16.14 9.31
CA THR A 53 10.57 -15.37 9.59
C THR A 53 11.10 -14.74 8.31
N GLU A 54 11.13 -15.51 7.22
CA GLU A 54 11.57 -15.00 5.92
C GLU A 54 10.61 -13.92 5.40
N PHE A 55 9.31 -14.13 5.60
CA PHE A 55 8.28 -13.16 5.24
C PHE A 55 8.40 -11.85 6.03
N GLU A 56 8.55 -11.93 7.35
CA GLU A 56 8.81 -10.76 8.20
C GLU A 56 10.09 -10.01 7.78
N ALA A 57 11.16 -10.75 7.48
CA ALA A 57 12.42 -10.16 7.01
C ALA A 57 12.27 -9.45 5.66
N ALA A 58 11.50 -10.01 4.73
CA ALA A 58 11.23 -9.39 3.43
C ALA A 58 10.45 -8.06 3.60
N ILE A 59 9.44 -8.04 4.46
CA ILE A 59 8.65 -6.84 4.76
C ILE A 59 9.51 -5.79 5.46
N ALA A 60 10.31 -6.20 6.46
CA ALA A 60 11.24 -5.30 7.14
C ALA A 60 12.24 -4.65 6.17
N LYS A 61 12.73 -5.42 5.18
CA LYS A 61 13.64 -4.92 4.13
C LYS A 61 12.95 -3.95 3.18
N GLU A 62 11.69 -4.18 2.79
CA GLU A 62 10.90 -3.22 2.00
C GLU A 62 10.74 -1.89 2.77
N ILE A 63 10.38 -1.97 4.04
CA ILE A 63 10.21 -0.80 4.92
C ILE A 63 11.52 -0.04 5.09
N GLN A 64 12.65 -0.74 5.29
CA GLN A 64 13.96 -0.10 5.44
C GLN A 64 14.33 0.70 4.20
N ARG A 65 14.21 0.09 3.01
CA ARG A 65 14.50 0.77 1.75
C ARG A 65 13.58 1.96 1.52
N TRP A 66 12.30 1.83 1.82
CA TRP A 66 11.35 2.93 1.69
C TRP A 66 11.73 4.11 2.60
N LYS A 67 12.18 3.85 3.83
CA LYS A 67 12.69 4.89 4.73
C LYS A 67 13.93 5.58 4.14
N GLU A 68 14.86 4.82 3.57
CA GLU A 68 16.08 5.37 2.96
C GLU A 68 15.76 6.36 1.84
N ILE A 69 14.77 6.07 0.99
CA ILE A 69 14.38 6.94 -0.13
C ILE A 69 13.25 7.93 0.20
N SER A 70 12.77 7.97 1.45
CA SER A 70 11.58 8.76 1.83
C SER A 70 11.73 10.28 1.67
N HIS A 71 12.96 10.77 1.51
CA HIS A 71 13.26 12.18 1.29
C HIS A 71 13.25 12.59 -0.19
N GLU A 72 13.14 11.63 -1.11
CA GLU A 72 13.10 11.90 -2.55
C GLU A 72 11.74 12.49 -2.97
N PRO A 73 11.71 13.38 -3.98
CA PRO A 73 10.47 13.97 -4.46
C PRO A 73 9.55 12.93 -5.08
N TYR A 74 8.24 13.16 -4.97
CA TYR A 74 7.18 12.28 -5.52
C TYR A 74 7.16 10.86 -4.94
N MET A 75 7.85 10.62 -3.83
CA MET A 75 7.73 9.37 -3.08
C MET A 75 6.45 9.34 -2.27
N LEU A 76 5.78 8.18 -2.29
CA LEU A 76 4.60 7.93 -1.47
C LEU A 76 4.98 7.97 0.02
N THR A 77 4.29 8.81 0.79
CA THR A 77 4.56 8.97 2.22
C THR A 77 4.19 7.71 3.00
N LEU A 78 5.18 7.14 3.69
CA LEU A 78 5.01 6.07 4.64
C LEU A 78 4.56 6.65 5.99
N LEU A 79 3.27 6.49 6.32
CA LEU A 79 2.71 6.98 7.60
C LEU A 79 3.07 6.06 8.76
N GLY A 80 3.17 4.76 8.48
CA GLY A 80 3.81 3.83 9.39
C GLY A 80 3.49 2.37 9.10
N VAL A 81 3.92 1.51 10.03
CA VAL A 81 3.97 0.06 9.80
C VAL A 81 3.58 -0.71 11.06
N CYS A 82 3.02 -1.90 10.86
CA CYS A 82 2.94 -2.94 11.87
C CYS A 82 3.48 -4.22 11.23
N THR A 83 4.64 -4.69 11.67
CA THR A 83 5.31 -5.87 11.11
C THR A 83 4.92 -7.17 11.81
N LYS A 84 4.11 -7.09 12.87
CA LYS A 84 3.74 -8.27 13.67
C LYS A 84 2.75 -9.15 12.92
N MET A 85 3.06 -10.44 12.89
CA MET A 85 2.14 -11.49 12.44
C MET A 85 0.88 -11.56 13.33
N PRO A 86 -0.26 -12.07 12.81
CA PRO A 86 -0.44 -12.77 11.54
C PRO A 86 -0.71 -11.89 10.32
N ALA A 87 -0.85 -10.57 10.49
CA ALA A 87 -1.24 -9.67 9.40
C ALA A 87 -0.38 -8.41 9.41
N PRO A 88 0.86 -8.47 8.88
CA PRO A 88 1.67 -7.30 8.69
C PRO A 88 0.96 -6.28 7.80
N ILE A 89 1.02 -5.01 8.17
CA ILE A 89 0.42 -3.91 7.43
C ILE A 89 1.40 -2.75 7.25
N ILE A 90 1.29 -2.11 6.09
CA ILE A 90 1.89 -0.80 5.80
C ILE A 90 0.76 0.20 5.60
N VAL A 91 0.90 1.38 6.18
CA VAL A 91 -0.05 2.49 6.06
C VAL A 91 0.60 3.66 5.36
N THR A 92 -0.09 4.18 4.34
CA THR A 92 0.36 5.35 3.56
C THR A 92 -0.76 6.36 3.40
N GLU A 93 -0.42 7.52 2.82
CA GLU A 93 -1.41 8.44 2.28
C GLU A 93 -2.33 7.73 1.27
N LEU A 94 -3.58 8.14 1.26
CA LEU A 94 -4.57 7.67 0.29
C LEU A 94 -4.58 8.58 -0.93
N TYR A 95 -4.40 7.98 -2.12
CA TYR A 95 -4.55 8.68 -3.40
C TYR A 95 -5.83 8.27 -4.11
N GLN A 96 -6.30 9.14 -5.02
CA GLN A 96 -7.55 8.93 -5.75
C GLN A 96 -7.52 7.70 -6.66
N THR A 97 -6.38 7.38 -7.28
CA THR A 97 -6.22 6.24 -8.19
C THR A 97 -4.75 5.87 -8.38
N ASN A 98 -4.49 4.73 -9.02
CA ASN A 98 -3.18 4.36 -9.57
C ASN A 98 -3.14 4.58 -11.10
N ILE A 99 -1.93 4.61 -11.66
CA ILE A 99 -1.71 4.88 -13.09
C ILE A 99 -2.37 3.83 -14.00
N ARG A 100 -2.36 2.54 -13.63
CA ARG A 100 -2.97 1.46 -14.43
C ARG A 100 -4.47 1.69 -14.59
N ARG A 101 -5.15 1.99 -13.49
CA ARG A 101 -6.58 2.33 -13.48
C ARG A 101 -6.84 3.62 -14.24
N TYR A 102 -6.06 4.67 -14.00
CA TYR A 102 -6.24 5.95 -14.67
C TYR A 102 -6.12 5.82 -16.19
N VAL A 103 -5.10 5.11 -16.68
CA VAL A 103 -4.87 4.84 -18.11
C VAL A 103 -6.03 4.08 -18.73
N ARG A 104 -6.52 3.03 -18.05
CA ARG A 104 -7.66 2.24 -18.50
C ARG A 104 -8.92 3.11 -18.62
N ASP A 105 -9.22 3.88 -17.58
CA ASP A 105 -10.47 4.65 -17.48
C ASP A 105 -10.44 5.92 -18.38
N HIS A 106 -9.26 6.37 -18.81
CA HIS A 106 -9.08 7.56 -19.67
C HIS A 106 -8.37 7.26 -21.00
N ARG A 107 -8.46 6.01 -21.47
CA ARG A 107 -7.74 5.52 -22.66
C ARG A 107 -7.91 6.45 -23.88
N GLU A 108 -9.13 6.91 -24.15
CA GLU A 108 -9.41 7.77 -25.31
C GLU A 108 -8.70 9.13 -25.27
N LYS A 109 -8.48 9.68 -24.07
CA LYS A 109 -7.75 10.94 -23.89
C LYS A 109 -6.24 10.74 -24.02
N LEU A 110 -5.75 9.58 -23.60
CA LEU A 110 -4.31 9.30 -23.49
C LEU A 110 -3.72 8.70 -24.77
N LEU A 111 -4.49 7.90 -25.52
CA LEU A 111 -4.01 7.31 -26.77
C LEU A 111 -3.46 8.35 -27.76
N PRO A 112 -4.15 9.47 -28.06
CA PRO A 112 -3.63 10.49 -28.97
C PRO A 112 -2.29 11.08 -28.50
N MET A 113 -2.08 11.21 -27.19
CA MET A 113 -0.83 11.72 -26.64
C MET A 113 0.31 10.72 -26.85
N VAL A 114 0.06 9.42 -26.67
CA VAL A 114 1.07 8.37 -26.89
C VAL A 114 1.45 8.29 -28.38
N TYR A 115 0.49 8.45 -29.30
CA TYR A 115 0.74 8.43 -30.74
C TYR A 115 1.39 9.71 -31.29
N GLN A 116 1.40 10.82 -30.56
CA GLN A 116 2.13 12.03 -30.96
C GLN A 116 3.65 11.94 -30.71
N PHE A 117 4.09 10.96 -29.93
CA PHE A 117 5.50 10.70 -29.64
C PHE A 117 6.03 9.40 -30.27
N ALA A 118 5.25 8.76 -31.15
CA ALA A 118 5.62 7.57 -31.93
C ALA A 118 5.83 7.94 -33.40
#